data_AF-A0A8S3E1Y1-F1
#
_entry.id   AF-A0A8S3E1Y1-F1
#
_cell.length_a   1.000
_cell.length_b   1.000
_cell.length_c   1.000
_cell.angle_alpha   90.00
_cell.angle_beta   90.00
_cell.angle_gamma   90.00
#
_symmetry.space_group_name_H-M   'P 1'
#
loop_
_entity.id
_entity.type
_entity.pdbx_description
1 polymer ?
#
loop_
_entity_poly.entity_id
_entity_poly.type
_entity_poly.pdbx_seq_one_letter_code
_entity_poly.pdbx_strand_id
1 'polypeptide(L)' 'MNDEANTHYFAMLDQLIEGHQFIENNLGNISLQSGWANDPFGYSPTMAYLLHGIG' A
#
# COMPACT_ATOMS: atom_id res chain seq x y z
N MET A 1 -1.61 3.11 4.84
CA MET A 1 -2.74 3.94 4.40
C MET A 1 -2.18 5.33 4.12
N ASN A 2 -2.30 5.79 2.89
CA ASN A 2 -1.78 7.08 2.39
C ASN A 2 -2.92 7.90 1.78
N ASP A 3 -2.70 9.21 1.56
CA ASP A 3 -3.60 10.01 0.73
C ASP A 3 -3.60 9.47 -0.71
N GLU A 4 -4.78 9.41 -1.32
CA GLU A 4 -4.98 8.96 -2.70
C GLU A 4 -5.29 10.11 -3.67
N ALA A 5 -5.49 11.34 -3.17
CA ALA A 5 -5.79 12.51 -4.00
C ALA A 5 -4.52 13.19 -4.54
N ASN A 6 -3.54 13.50 -3.68
CA ASN A 6 -2.38 14.31 -4.06
C ASN A 6 -1.07 13.54 -4.13
N THR A 7 -1.02 12.33 -3.55
CA THR A 7 0.21 11.56 -3.47
C THR A 7 0.66 11.10 -4.86
N HIS A 8 1.95 11.30 -5.16
CA HIS A 8 2.52 10.76 -6.39
C HIS A 8 2.71 9.25 -6.27
N TYR A 9 2.46 8.49 -7.34
CA TYR A 9 2.50 7.01 -7.30
C TYR A 9 3.85 6.43 -6.82
N PHE A 10 4.96 7.12 -7.06
CA PHE A 10 6.27 6.73 -6.49
C PHE A 10 6.26 6.69 -4.97
N ALA A 11 5.68 7.69 -4.30
CA ALA A 11 5.59 7.72 -2.85
C ALA A 11 4.61 6.66 -2.33
N MET A 12 3.53 6.37 -3.07
CA MET A 12 2.61 5.27 -2.72
C MET A 12 3.30 3.91 -2.79
N LEU A 13 4.15 3.69 -3.80
CA LEU A 13 4.95 2.47 -3.95
C LEU A 13 6.00 2.35 -2.85
N ASP A 14 6.72 3.42 -2.56
CA ASP A 14 7.80 3.41 -1.57
C ASP A 14 7.29 3.03 -0.18
N GLN A 15 6.20 3.66 0.29
CA GLN A 15 5.59 3.29 1.58
C GLN A 15 4.98 1.88 1.59
N LEU A 16 4.49 1.37 0.44
CA LEU A 16 4.04 -0.03 0.34
C LEU A 16 5.20 -1.00 0.51
N ILE A 17 6.34 -0.74 -0.16
CA ILE A 17 7.54 -1.57 -0.07
C ILE A 17 8.09 -1.55 1.36
N GLU A 18 8.24 -0.37 1.96
CA GLU A 18 8.76 -0.22 3.33
C GLU A 18 7.92 -1.02 4.33
N GLY A 19 6.59 -0.89 4.26
CA GLY A 19 5.68 -1.61 5.16
C GLY A 19 5.75 -3.13 5.00
N HIS A 20 5.78 -3.63 3.76
CA HIS A 20 5.88 -5.08 3.50
C HIS A 20 7.22 -5.65 3.96
N GLN A 21 8.33 -4.96 3.66
CA GLN A 21 9.66 -5.36 4.12
C GLN A 21 9.75 -5.35 5.65
N PHE A 22 9.16 -4.36 6.31
CA PHE A 22 9.12 -4.32 7.77
C PHE A 22 8.43 -5.57 8.34
N ILE A 23 7.26 -5.92 7.80
CA ILE A 23 6.50 -7.10 8.24
C ILE A 23 7.30 -8.37 8.00
N GLU A 24 7.87 -8.56 6.80
CA GLU A 24 8.67 -9.73 6.46
C GLU A 24 9.86 -9.92 7.42
N ASN A 25 10.58 -8.83 7.71
CA ASN A 25 11.80 -8.88 8.51
C ASN A 25 11.55 -9.01 10.02
N ASN A 26 10.42 -8.50 10.53
CA ASN A 26 10.20 -8.39 11.97
C ASN A 26 9.09 -9.31 12.49
N LEU A 27 8.09 -9.63 11.66
CA LEU A 27 6.91 -10.40 12.04
C LEU A 27 6.85 -11.77 11.35
N GLY A 28 7.87 -12.10 10.56
CA GLY A 28 7.97 -13.34 9.79
C GLY A 28 7.35 -13.20 8.40
N ASN A 29 7.35 -14.29 7.63
CA ASN A 29 6.91 -14.32 6.23
C ASN A 29 5.38 -14.29 6.10
N ILE A 30 4.74 -13.23 6.60
CA ILE A 30 3.31 -12.98 6.54
C ILE A 30 3.02 -12.26 5.21
N SER A 31 2.28 -12.92 4.33
CA SER A 31 1.79 -12.29 3.11
C SER A 31 0.51 -11.50 3.39
N LEU A 32 0.55 -10.19 3.18
CA LEU A 32 -0.63 -9.33 3.19
C LEU A 32 -1.40 -9.50 1.87
N GLN A 33 -2.69 -9.80 1.96
CA GLN A 33 -3.57 -10.06 0.80
C GLN A 33 -4.76 -9.08 0.75
N SER A 34 -4.92 -8.26 1.78
CA SER A 34 -6.05 -7.33 1.92
C SER A 34 -5.55 -5.94 2.25
N GLY A 35 -5.93 -4.97 1.42
CA GLY A 35 -5.73 -3.55 1.71
C GLY A 35 -6.83 -3.01 2.64
N TRP A 36 -6.48 -2.04 3.48
CA TRP A 36 -7.43 -1.31 4.34
C TRP A 36 -7.22 0.19 4.21
N ALA A 37 -8.25 0.90 3.77
CA ALA A 37 -8.23 2.35 3.56
C ALA A 37 -9.63 2.91 3.87
N ASN A 38 -9.85 3.33 5.11
CA ASN A 38 -11.15 3.83 5.57
C ASN A 38 -11.24 5.37 5.61
N ASP A 39 -10.11 6.05 5.63
CA ASP A 39 -10.01 7.50 5.81
C ASP A 39 -9.24 8.27 4.72
N PRO A 40 -9.12 7.80 3.45
CA PRO A 40 -8.82 8.69 2.34
C PRO A 40 -10.02 9.59 2.03
N PHE A 41 -9.77 10.88 1.82
CA PHE A 41 -10.80 11.80 1.33
C PHE A 41 -10.91 11.72 -0.20
N GLY A 42 -11.48 10.61 -0.68
CA GLY A 42 -11.54 10.25 -2.10
C GLY A 42 -10.58 9.10 -2.42
N TYR A 43 -11.00 8.23 -3.34
CA TYR A 43 -10.23 7.04 -3.72
C TYR A 43 -9.73 7.14 -5.17
N SER A 44 -8.54 6.62 -5.40
CA SER A 44 -7.89 6.57 -6.70
C SER A 44 -7.78 5.12 -7.20
N PRO A 45 -8.06 4.85 -8.49
CA PRO A 45 -7.83 3.53 -9.07
C PRO A 45 -6.34 3.15 -9.07
N THR A 46 -5.43 4.11 -8.88
CA THR A 46 -3.99 3.84 -8.74
C THR A 46 -3.72 2.87 -7.59
N MET A 47 -4.36 3.03 -6.43
CA MET A 47 -4.12 2.13 -5.30
C MET A 47 -4.55 0.70 -5.61
N ALA A 48 -5.71 0.52 -6.24
CA ALA A 48 -6.18 -0.80 -6.67
C ALA A 48 -5.23 -1.45 -7.70
N TYR A 49 -4.72 -0.67 -8.66
CA TYR A 49 -3.74 -1.16 -9.64
C TYR A 49 -2.43 -1.59 -8.98
N LEU A 50 -1.92 -0.79 -8.03
CA LEU A 50 -0.69 -1.11 -7.31
C LEU A 50 -0.84 -2.38 -6.48
N LEU A 51 -1.92 -2.51 -5.70
CA LEU A 51 -2.16 -3.70 -4.87
C LEU A 51 -2.28 -4.97 -5.72
N HIS A 52 -2.99 -4.92 -6.85
CA HIS A 52 -3.08 -6.05 -7.77
C HIS A 52 -1.72 -6.52 -8.32
N GLY A 53 -0.77 -5.58 -8.50
CA GLY A 53 0.58 -5.91 -8.97
C GLY A 53 1.49 -6.51 -7.89
N ILE A 54 1.17 -6.30 -6.61
CA ILE A 54 1.99 -6.74 -5.48
C ILE A 54 1.58 -8.13 -4.98
N GLY A 55 0.31 -8.53 -5.18
CA GLY A 55 -0.19 -9.89 -4.87
C GLY A 55 -1.66 -9.92 -4.50
#